data_AF-A0A4R9IQQ0-F1
#
_entry.id   AF-A0A4R9IQQ0-F1
#
_cell.length_a   1.000
_cell.length_b   1.000
_cell.length_c   1.000
_cell.angle_alpha   90.00
_cell.angle_beta   90.00
_cell.angle_gamma   90.00
#
_symmetry.space_group_name_H-M   'P 1'
#
loop_
_entity.id
_entity.type
_entity.pdbx_description
1 polymer ?
#
loop_
_entity_poly.entity_id
_entity_poly.type
_entity_poly.pdbx_seq_one_letter_code
_entity_poly.pdbx_strand_id
1 'polypeptide(L)'
;MGLFPGVEREFHFEVDGHKFGGRFPLPSDRRNIDVIVSQRLGGTSLQSIPTETYSAEYVFVTLNYTLTDRPRDFEGLDFADIPDEDFIVKVWSQYNKLQKAYQVGLKKNNRTVVPTKTPGKQSRQSAQSVSTQRVPDIAERVPD
;
A
#
# COMPACT_ATOMS: atom_id res chain seq x y z
N MET A 1 -18.74 0.01 -9.63
CA MET A 1 -17.92 -0.59 -10.69
C MET A 1 -16.45 -0.40 -10.33
N GLY A 2 -15.73 -1.47 -9.96
CA GLY A 2 -14.35 -1.40 -9.48
C GLY A 2 -13.34 -1.04 -10.58
N LEU A 3 -12.24 -0.37 -10.19
CA LEU A 3 -11.18 0.12 -11.09
C LEU A 3 -10.45 -0.98 -11.91
N PHE A 4 -10.71 -2.25 -11.65
CA PHE A 4 -10.15 -3.38 -12.40
C PHE A 4 -11.25 -4.43 -12.65
N PRO A 5 -11.57 -4.75 -13.92
CA PRO A 5 -12.57 -5.77 -14.21
C PRO A 5 -12.10 -7.13 -13.66
N GLY A 6 -12.94 -7.77 -12.85
CA GLY A 6 -12.74 -9.14 -12.38
C GLY A 6 -11.94 -9.35 -11.08
N VAL A 7 -11.56 -8.30 -10.34
CA VAL A 7 -11.02 -8.45 -8.97
C VAL A 7 -11.91 -7.72 -7.99
N GLU A 8 -12.56 -8.48 -7.09
CA GLU A 8 -13.34 -7.91 -6.01
C GLU A 8 -12.44 -7.15 -5.04
N ARG A 9 -12.86 -5.93 -4.72
CA ARG A 9 -12.17 -5.08 -3.73
C ARG A 9 -12.61 -5.39 -2.31
N GLU A 10 -13.78 -5.98 -2.15
CA GLU A 10 -14.36 -6.33 -0.87
C GLU A 10 -13.74 -7.63 -0.37
N PHE A 11 -13.62 -7.75 0.94
CA PHE A 11 -13.11 -8.94 1.58
C PHE A 11 -13.87 -9.19 2.88
N HIS A 12 -13.91 -10.46 3.28
CA HIS A 12 -14.45 -10.89 4.57
C HIS A 12 -13.57 -11.99 5.15
N PHE A 13 -13.43 -12.03 6.47
CA PHE A 13 -12.74 -13.09 7.18
C PHE A 13 -13.23 -13.21 8.62
N GLU A 14 -12.82 -14.28 9.31
CA GLU A 14 -13.18 -14.52 10.71
C GLU A 14 -11.91 -14.77 11.53
N VAL A 15 -11.85 -14.19 12.74
CA VAL A 15 -10.79 -14.40 13.73
C VAL A 15 -11.44 -14.61 15.09
N ASP A 16 -11.13 -15.71 15.77
CA ASP A 16 -11.63 -16.00 17.12
C ASP A 16 -13.16 -15.82 17.26
N GLY A 17 -13.93 -16.26 16.25
CA GLY A 17 -15.41 -16.14 16.22
C GLY A 17 -15.94 -14.78 15.76
N HIS A 18 -15.07 -13.80 15.53
CA HIS A 18 -15.41 -12.44 15.13
C HIS A 18 -15.29 -12.27 13.62
N LYS A 19 -16.36 -11.81 12.98
CA LYS A 19 -16.41 -11.58 11.53
C LYS A 19 -16.01 -10.15 11.20
N PHE A 20 -15.11 -10.01 10.25
CA PHE A 20 -14.63 -8.76 9.72
C PHE A 20 -14.92 -8.66 8.23
N GLY A 21 -15.28 -7.47 7.78
CA GLY A 21 -15.51 -7.14 6.39
C GLY A 21 -14.94 -5.77 6.05
N GLY A 22 -14.61 -5.56 4.79
CA GLY A 22 -13.94 -4.34 4.39
C GLY A 22 -13.61 -4.24 2.92
N ARG A 23 -12.83 -3.21 2.58
CA ARG A 23 -12.38 -2.95 1.21
C ARG A 23 -10.89 -2.74 1.16
N PHE A 24 -10.21 -3.33 0.18
CA PHE A 24 -8.78 -3.10 -0.02
C PHE A 24 -8.53 -1.64 -0.42
N PRO A 25 -7.50 -0.99 0.16
CA PRO A 25 -7.21 0.41 -0.09
C PRO A 25 -6.69 0.63 -1.51
N LEU A 26 -7.18 1.68 -2.16
CA LEU A 26 -6.60 2.25 -3.37
C LEU A 26 -5.26 2.96 -3.07
N PRO A 27 -4.48 3.33 -4.09
CA PRO A 27 -3.31 4.18 -3.90
C PRO A 27 -3.62 5.50 -3.18
N SER A 28 -4.80 6.09 -3.39
CA SER A 28 -5.25 7.28 -2.64
C SER A 28 -5.47 6.98 -1.17
N ASP A 29 -6.11 5.85 -0.85
CA ASP A 29 -6.38 5.43 0.52
C ASP A 29 -5.09 5.16 1.29
N ARG A 30 -4.08 4.58 0.64
CA ARG A 30 -2.75 4.37 1.24
C ARG A 30 -2.10 5.68 1.67
N ARG A 31 -2.16 6.72 0.83
CA ARG A 31 -1.68 8.05 1.19
C ARG A 31 -2.44 8.61 2.40
N ASN A 32 -3.75 8.41 2.46
CA ASN A 32 -4.55 8.85 3.62
C ASN A 32 -4.14 8.11 4.90
N ILE A 33 -3.93 6.80 4.81
CA ILE A 33 -3.40 5.99 5.92
C ILE A 33 -2.05 6.55 6.39
N ASP A 34 -1.11 6.81 5.48
CA ASP A 34 0.21 7.36 5.83
C ASP A 34 0.10 8.73 6.52
N VAL A 35 -0.82 9.59 6.07
CA VAL A 35 -1.09 10.89 6.70
C VAL A 35 -1.64 10.71 8.11
N ILE A 36 -2.60 9.79 8.32
CA ILE A 36 -3.18 9.53 9.64
C ILE A 36 -2.12 8.94 10.59
N VAL A 37 -1.28 8.02 10.13
CA VAL A 37 -0.14 7.50 10.90
C VAL A 37 0.79 8.63 11.32
N SER A 38 1.16 9.51 10.39
CA SER A 38 2.02 10.67 10.68
C SER A 38 1.39 11.60 11.73
N GLN A 39 0.08 11.84 11.64
CA GLN A 39 -0.66 12.66 12.62
C GLN A 39 -0.66 12.03 14.01
N ARG A 40 -0.87 10.71 14.14
CA ARG A 40 -0.82 10.00 15.43
C ARG A 40 0.55 10.09 16.09
N LEU A 41 1.60 10.09 15.27
CA LEU A 41 3.00 10.22 15.71
C LEU A 41 3.43 11.68 15.92
N GLY A 42 2.49 12.62 15.94
CA GLY A 42 2.74 14.04 16.21
C GLY A 42 3.56 14.75 15.11
N GLY A 43 3.61 14.21 13.88
CA GLY A 43 4.42 14.76 12.80
C GLY A 43 5.93 14.58 12.99
N THR A 44 6.33 13.70 13.91
CA THR A 44 7.74 13.41 14.21
C THR A 44 8.45 12.74 13.02
N SER A 45 9.74 13.01 12.84
CA SER A 45 10.54 12.36 11.78
C SER A 45 10.57 10.84 11.95
N LEU A 46 10.43 10.10 10.86
CA LEU A 46 10.49 8.63 10.86
C LEU A 46 11.81 8.10 11.44
N GLN A 47 12.92 8.83 11.28
CA GLN A 47 14.23 8.42 11.80
C GLN A 47 14.32 8.47 13.33
N SER A 48 13.45 9.25 13.97
CA SER A 48 13.41 9.40 15.44
C SER A 48 12.41 8.47 16.11
N ILE A 49 11.58 7.75 15.35
CA ILE A 49 10.54 6.86 15.88
C ILE A 49 11.08 5.43 15.84
N PRO A 50 10.99 4.66 16.94
CA PRO A 50 11.32 3.24 16.91
C PRO A 50 10.51 2.51 15.83
N THR A 51 11.16 1.63 15.07
CA THR A 51 10.52 0.88 13.98
C THR A 51 9.28 0.12 14.45
N GLU A 52 9.32 -0.42 15.67
CA GLU A 52 8.20 -1.14 16.29
C GLU A 52 6.99 -0.23 16.49
N THR A 53 7.18 0.97 17.04
CA THR A 53 6.12 1.98 17.23
C THR A 53 5.50 2.38 15.89
N TYR A 54 6.32 2.68 14.89
CA TYR A 54 5.82 3.01 13.55
C TYR A 54 5.03 1.84 12.93
N SER A 55 5.54 0.63 13.09
CA SER A 55 4.90 -0.58 12.55
C SER A 55 3.55 -0.83 13.21
N ALA A 56 3.45 -0.66 14.54
CA ALA A 56 2.22 -0.80 15.29
C ALA A 56 1.16 0.23 14.83
N GLU A 57 1.52 1.52 14.77
CA GLU A 57 0.61 2.57 14.29
C GLU A 57 0.13 2.32 12.86
N TYR A 58 1.03 1.89 11.98
CA TYR A 58 0.65 1.54 10.62
C TYR A 58 -0.37 0.39 10.58
N VAL A 59 -0.21 -0.63 11.43
CA VAL A 59 -1.17 -1.73 11.55
C VAL A 59 -2.51 -1.20 12.06
N PHE A 60 -2.53 -0.48 13.17
CA PHE A 60 -3.77 0.01 13.79
C PHE A 60 -4.55 0.91 12.83
N VAL A 61 -3.88 1.91 12.23
CA VAL A 61 -4.52 2.82 11.27
C VAL A 61 -5.02 2.07 10.04
N THR A 62 -4.24 1.12 9.51
CA THR A 62 -4.67 0.35 8.33
C THR A 62 -5.90 -0.50 8.63
N LEU A 63 -5.91 -1.23 9.75
CA LEU A 63 -7.08 -2.02 10.16
C LEU A 63 -8.28 -1.10 10.40
N ASN A 64 -8.06 0.04 11.04
CA ASN A 64 -9.12 0.99 11.32
C ASN A 64 -9.76 1.54 10.05
N TYR A 65 -8.95 1.86 9.05
CA TYR A 65 -9.39 2.44 7.78
C TYR A 65 -10.08 1.42 6.87
N THR A 66 -9.61 0.17 6.88
CA THR A 66 -10.03 -0.84 5.88
C THR A 66 -11.17 -1.73 6.34
N LEU A 67 -11.31 -1.95 7.66
CA LEU A 67 -12.38 -2.77 8.24
C LEU A 67 -13.61 -1.91 8.51
N THR A 68 -14.52 -1.89 7.53
CA THR A 68 -15.78 -1.15 7.60
C THR A 68 -16.87 -1.94 8.31
N ASP A 69 -16.85 -3.27 8.20
CA ASP A 69 -17.79 -4.15 8.88
C ASP A 69 -17.05 -4.85 10.02
N ARG A 70 -17.37 -4.42 11.25
CA ARG A 70 -16.76 -4.97 12.47
C ARG A 70 -17.82 -5.64 13.34
N PRO A 71 -17.43 -6.61 14.17
CA PRO A 71 -18.32 -7.13 15.19
C PRO A 71 -18.74 -6.01 16.15
N ARG A 72 -19.92 -6.16 16.75
CA ARG A 72 -20.52 -5.17 17.66
C ARG A 72 -19.60 -4.76 18.80
N ASP A 73 -18.84 -5.71 19.34
CA ASP A 73 -17.94 -5.48 20.48
C ASP A 73 -16.70 -4.62 20.10
N PHE A 74 -16.45 -4.42 18.80
CA PHE A 74 -15.35 -3.62 18.26
C PHE A 74 -15.82 -2.45 17.40
N GLU A 75 -17.14 -2.18 17.38
CA GLU A 75 -17.72 -1.09 16.60
C GLU A 75 -17.32 0.26 17.21
N GLY A 76 -16.72 1.13 16.39
CA GLY A 76 -16.25 2.45 16.83
C GLY A 76 -14.99 2.46 17.70
N LEU A 77 -14.46 1.29 18.09
CA LEU A 77 -13.22 1.18 18.83
C LEU A 77 -11.99 1.35 17.93
N ASP A 78 -10.96 2.04 18.43
CA ASP A 78 -9.67 2.09 17.77
C ASP A 78 -8.90 0.79 18.03
N PHE A 79 -8.30 0.19 16.99
CA PHE A 79 -7.41 -0.95 17.18
C PHE A 79 -6.21 -0.65 18.11
N ALA A 80 -5.81 0.62 18.26
CA ALA A 80 -4.77 1.03 19.21
C ALA A 80 -5.23 0.93 20.68
N ASP A 81 -6.54 0.89 20.94
CA ASP A 81 -7.11 0.81 22.29
C ASP A 81 -7.43 -0.62 22.73
N ILE A 82 -7.22 -1.61 21.85
CA ILE A 82 -7.44 -3.03 22.15
C ILE A 82 -6.19 -3.58 22.87
N PRO A 83 -6.29 -4.09 24.12
CA PRO A 83 -5.13 -4.55 24.87
C PRO A 83 -4.61 -5.93 24.42
N ASP A 84 -5.41 -6.70 23.70
CA ASP A 84 -5.05 -8.04 23.22
C ASP A 84 -4.21 -7.94 21.94
N GLU A 85 -2.89 -7.83 22.10
CA GLU A 85 -1.94 -7.75 20.99
C GLU A 85 -1.97 -9.00 20.09
N ASP A 86 -2.12 -10.19 20.68
CA ASP A 86 -2.17 -11.46 19.94
C ASP A 86 -3.39 -11.51 19.02
N PHE A 87 -4.53 -11.02 19.49
CA PHE A 87 -5.73 -10.86 18.67
C PHE A 87 -5.47 -9.90 17.49
N ILE A 88 -4.87 -8.74 17.74
CA ILE A 88 -4.54 -7.77 16.67
C ILE A 88 -3.61 -8.40 15.63
N VAL A 89 -2.60 -9.15 16.06
CA VAL A 89 -1.67 -9.86 15.17
C VAL A 89 -2.42 -10.89 14.30
N LYS A 90 -3.38 -11.64 14.85
CA LYS A 90 -4.22 -12.57 14.07
C LYS A 90 -5.06 -11.83 13.02
N VAL A 91 -5.72 -10.74 13.40
CA VAL A 91 -6.52 -9.91 12.48
C VAL A 91 -5.64 -9.35 11.36
N TRP A 92 -4.49 -8.77 11.72
CA TRP A 92 -3.52 -8.25 10.76
C TRP A 92 -3.00 -9.32 9.80
N SER A 93 -2.68 -10.50 10.31
CA SER A 93 -2.20 -11.63 9.51
C SER A 93 -3.22 -12.06 8.45
N GLN A 94 -4.49 -12.20 8.84
CA GLN A 94 -5.57 -12.55 7.90
C GLN A 94 -5.78 -11.47 6.85
N TYR A 95 -5.86 -10.20 7.26
CA TYR A 95 -5.97 -9.08 6.33
C TYR A 95 -4.80 -9.06 5.33
N ASN A 96 -3.56 -9.18 5.81
CA ASN A 96 -2.36 -9.09 4.98
C ASN A 96 -2.27 -10.26 3.98
N LYS A 97 -2.70 -11.46 4.38
CA LYS A 97 -2.84 -12.61 3.48
C LYS A 97 -3.79 -12.31 2.33
N LEU A 98 -4.96 -11.78 2.63
CA LEU A 98 -5.97 -11.41 1.62
C LEU A 98 -5.49 -10.25 0.74
N GLN A 99 -4.85 -9.24 1.33
CA GLN A 99 -4.30 -8.10 0.59
C GLN A 99 -3.22 -8.53 -0.40
N LYS A 100 -2.33 -9.46 -0.01
CA LYS A 100 -1.33 -10.04 -0.92
C LYS A 100 -2.00 -10.77 -2.08
N ALA A 101 -3.02 -11.58 -1.82
CA ALA A 101 -3.78 -12.29 -2.86
C ALA A 101 -4.44 -11.30 -3.84
N TYR A 102 -5.06 -10.24 -3.31
CA TYR A 102 -5.65 -9.17 -4.10
C TYR A 102 -4.62 -8.48 -5.00
N GLN A 103 -3.44 -8.12 -4.47
CA GLN A 103 -2.37 -7.50 -5.25
C GLN A 103 -1.82 -8.42 -6.35
N VAL A 104 -1.74 -9.73 -6.10
CA VAL A 104 -1.38 -10.71 -7.13
C VAL A 104 -2.46 -10.77 -8.21
N GLY A 105 -3.74 -10.74 -7.84
CA GLY A 105 -4.87 -10.66 -8.79
C GLY A 105 -4.80 -9.43 -9.68
N LEU A 106 -4.55 -8.25 -9.10
CA LEU A 106 -4.37 -6.99 -9.85
C LEU A 106 -3.21 -7.09 -10.86
N LYS A 107 -2.06 -7.63 -10.45
CA LYS A 107 -0.90 -7.79 -11.33
C LYS A 107 -1.18 -8.73 -12.49
N LYS A 108 -1.97 -9.79 -12.29
CA LYS A 108 -2.36 -10.73 -13.35
C LYS A 108 -3.27 -10.06 -14.37
N ASN A 109 -4.26 -9.28 -13.93
CA ASN A 109 -5.16 -8.58 -14.85
C ASN A 109 -4.48 -7.43 -15.62
N ASN A 110 -3.50 -6.76 -15.02
CA ASN A 110 -2.71 -5.74 -15.72
C ASN A 110 -1.80 -6.31 -16.81
N ARG A 111 -1.46 -7.60 -16.77
CA ARG A 111 -0.65 -8.26 -17.81
C ARG A 111 -1.45 -8.66 -19.06
N THR A 112 -2.78 -8.64 -18.99
CA THR A 112 -3.65 -9.04 -20.11
C THR A 112 -3.85 -7.92 -21.15
N VAL A 113 -3.22 -6.76 -20.97
CA VAL A 113 -3.13 -5.72 -22.01
C VAL A 113 -2.14 -6.17 -23.09
N VAL A 114 -2.67 -6.95 -24.04
CA VAL A 114 -2.22 -7.26 -25.41
C VAL A 114 -0.71 -7.10 -25.68
N PRO A 115 0.05 -8.19 -25.92
CA PRO A 115 1.28 -8.07 -26.68
C PRO A 115 0.89 -7.73 -28.12
N THR A 116 1.12 -6.48 -28.54
CA THR A 116 1.05 -6.10 -29.96
C THR A 116 2.20 -6.80 -30.70
N LYS A 117 2.03 -8.09 -30.98
CA LYS A 117 2.84 -8.81 -31.96
C LYS A 117 2.33 -8.41 -33.34
N THR A 118 2.98 -7.46 -33.97
CA THR A 118 2.98 -7.36 -35.43
C THR A 118 4.18 -8.14 -35.95
N PRO A 119 4.00 -9.22 -36.73
CA PRO A 119 5.09 -9.85 -37.46
C PRO A 119 5.27 -9.12 -38.78
N GLY A 120 6.31 -8.29 -38.90
CA GLY A 120 6.64 -7.58 -40.14
C GLY A 120 8.15 -7.39 -40.28
N LYS A 121 8.74 -8.09 -41.24
CA LYS A 121 10.16 -8.02 -41.63
C LYS A 121 10.59 -6.61 -42.08
N GLN A 122 11.92 -6.41 -42.02
CA GLN A 122 12.79 -5.38 -42.64
C GLN A 122 13.29 -4.33 -41.63
N SER A 123 14.56 -3.95 -41.55
CA SER A 123 15.80 -4.31 -42.23
C SER A 123 16.95 -3.77 -41.36
N ARG A 124 18.15 -4.34 -41.49
CA ARG A 124 19.40 -3.86 -40.87
C ARG A 124 19.62 -2.36 -41.12
N GLN A 125 20.01 -1.61 -40.09
CA GLN A 125 21.12 -0.67 -40.18
C GLN A 125 21.69 -0.30 -38.80
N SER A 126 22.99 -0.08 -38.82
CA SER A 126 23.95 -0.01 -37.72
C SER A 126 23.96 1.30 -36.96
N ALA A 127 24.37 1.20 -35.70
CA ALA A 127 25.23 2.12 -34.95
C ALA A 127 24.86 3.62 -34.90
N GLN A 128 24.60 4.12 -33.68
CA GLN A 128 25.44 5.17 -33.11
C GLN A 128 25.22 5.30 -31.59
N SER A 129 26.34 5.27 -30.89
CA SER A 129 26.56 5.55 -29.48
C SER A 129 26.14 6.97 -29.12
N VAL A 130 25.26 7.15 -28.14
CA VAL A 130 25.02 8.46 -27.53
C VAL A 130 25.90 8.58 -26.29
N SER A 131 26.97 9.33 -26.50
CA SER A 131 27.94 9.78 -25.50
C SER A 131 27.29 10.70 -24.48
N THR A 132 27.73 10.53 -23.24
CA THR A 132 27.64 11.41 -22.06
C THR A 132 27.45 12.91 -22.35
N GLN A 133 26.46 13.51 -21.68
CA GLN A 133 26.54 14.93 -21.32
C GLN A 133 26.35 15.06 -19.80
N ARG A 134 27.47 15.36 -19.13
CA ARG A 134 27.51 15.79 -17.73
C ARG A 134 26.76 17.10 -17.59
N VAL A 135 25.90 17.19 -16.57
CA VAL A 135 25.32 18.43 -16.09
C VAL A 135 26.43 19.27 -15.46
N PRO A 136 26.65 20.54 -15.86
CA PRO A 136 27.58 21.41 -15.16
C PRO A 136 26.97 21.91 -13.86
N ASP A 137 27.76 21.76 -12.80
CA ASP A 137 27.54 22.26 -11.44
C ASP A 137 27.69 23.79 -11.44
N ILE A 138 26.67 24.52 -10.98
CA ILE A 138 26.72 25.99 -10.86
C ILE A 138 27.12 26.36 -9.43
N ALA A 139 28.42 26.67 -9.35
CA ALA A 139 29.11 27.67 -8.53
C ALA A 139 28.19 28.58 -7.68
N GLU A 140 28.36 28.70 -6.37
CA GLU A 140 29.48 29.32 -5.63
C GLU A 140 29.01 30.64 -5.01
N ARG A 141 29.12 30.66 -3.67
CA ARG A 141 29.24 31.78 -2.73
C ARG A 141 29.09 33.21 -3.28
N VAL A 142 28.15 33.94 -2.68
CA VAL A 142 28.19 35.40 -2.59
C VAL A 142 28.73 35.78 -1.20
N PRO A 143 29.83 36.53 -1.11
CA PRO A 143 30.09 37.45 -0.01
C PRO A 143 29.97 38.90 -0.49
N ASP A 144 29.20 39.70 0.26
CA ASP A 144 29.60 41.00 0.81
C ASP A 144 28.54 41.43 1.84
#